data_AF-A0AAW0GAX1-F1
#
_entry.id   AF-A0AAW0GAX1-F1
#
_cell.length_a   1.000
_cell.length_b   1.000
_cell.length_c   1.000
_cell.angle_alpha   90.00
_cell.angle_beta   90.00
_cell.angle_gamma   90.00
#
_symmetry.space_group_name_H-M   'P 1'
#
loop_
_entity.id
_entity.type
_entity.pdbx_description
1 polymer ?
#
loop_
_entity_poly.entity_id
_entity_poly.type
_entity_poly.pdbx_seq_one_letter_code
_entity_poly.pdbx_strand_id
1 'polypeptide(L)'
;MLYVPQKVFGYAPPKEWLILYAKDKGLVSEHLVTSDERVAAMKEALIDIIEEAGLGSIAQLKLVRIKDMPIYAIVLANNWNNVRASKEQVLRLKCLFKTKANPSWHEVYSQ
;
A
#
# COMPACT_ATOMS: atom_id res chain seq x y z
N MET A 1 -21.78 18.87 7.05
CA MET A 1 -20.47 18.48 7.60
C MET A 1 -19.40 18.88 6.60
N LEU A 2 -18.47 19.76 6.98
CA LEU A 2 -17.32 20.10 6.15
C LEU A 2 -16.31 18.95 6.21
N TYR A 3 -16.04 18.33 5.07
CA TYR A 3 -15.06 17.26 4.95
C TYR A 3 -13.66 17.86 5.05
N VAL A 4 -12.95 17.58 6.15
CA VAL A 4 -11.54 17.99 6.32
C VAL A 4 -10.65 16.84 5.86
N PRO A 5 -9.86 17.00 4.79
CA PRO A 5 -8.97 15.96 4.32
C PRO A 5 -7.98 15.57 5.42
N GLN A 6 -7.98 14.30 5.83
CA GLN A 6 -7.04 13.81 6.83
C GLN A 6 -5.68 13.55 6.17
N LYS A 7 -4.63 14.19 6.68
CA LYS A 7 -3.24 13.88 6.31
C LYS A 7 -2.88 12.50 6.85
N VAL A 8 -2.62 11.57 5.94
CA VAL A 8 -2.16 10.21 6.22
C VAL A 8 -0.71 10.03 5.79
N PHE A 9 0.06 9.25 6.54
CA PHE A 9 1.40 8.84 6.13
C PHE A 9 1.32 7.44 5.51
N GLY A 10 1.60 7.34 4.21
CA GLY A 10 1.40 6.09 3.49
C GLY A 10 2.31 5.89 2.30
N TYR A 11 2.38 4.65 1.84
CA TYR A 11 3.10 4.26 0.63
C TYR A 11 2.11 3.76 -0.42
N ALA A 12 2.26 4.28 -1.64
CA ALA A 12 1.41 3.93 -2.77
C ALA A 12 2.30 3.35 -3.89
N PRO A 13 2.51 2.02 -3.94
CA PRO A 13 3.29 1.40 -4.99
C PRO A 13 2.60 1.53 -6.36
N PRO A 14 3.36 1.51 -7.47
CA PRO A 14 2.79 1.54 -8.81
C PRO A 14 1.84 0.37 -9.08
N LYS A 15 0.72 0.63 -9.77
CA LYS A 15 -0.31 -0.37 -10.08
C LYS A 15 0.25 -1.61 -10.80
N GLU A 16 1.05 -1.39 -11.85
CA GLU A 16 1.65 -2.48 -12.61
C GLU A 16 2.63 -3.31 -11.78
N TRP A 17 3.36 -2.66 -10.86
CA TRP A 17 4.28 -3.37 -9.97
C TRP A 17 3.51 -4.29 -9.01
N LEU A 18 2.38 -3.83 -8.46
CA LEU A 18 1.52 -4.65 -7.60
C LEU A 18 0.92 -5.85 -8.33
N ILE A 19 0.50 -5.67 -9.58
CA ILE A 19 -0.03 -6.75 -10.40
C ILE A 19 1.04 -7.81 -10.68
N LEU A 20 2.26 -7.37 -11.03
CA LEU A 20 3.38 -8.29 -11.25
C LEU A 20 3.75 -9.03 -9.96
N TYR A 21 3.81 -8.32 -8.83
CA TYR A 21 4.04 -8.92 -7.52
C TYR A 21 3.01 -10.01 -7.20
N ALA A 22 1.72 -9.74 -7.41
CA ALA A 22 0.65 -10.70 -7.15
C ALA A 22 0.79 -11.97 -7.99
N LYS A 23 1.20 -11.83 -9.25
CA LYS A 23 1.46 -12.97 -10.15
C LYS A 23 2.70 -13.76 -9.73
N ASP A 24 3.81 -13.08 -9.47
CA ASP A 24 5.08 -13.71 -9.07
C ASP A 24 4.94 -14.49 -7.76
N LYS A 25 4.07 -14.03 -6.85
CA LYS A 25 3.75 -14.69 -5.58
C LYS A 25 2.67 -15.76 -5.69
N GLY A 26 2.02 -15.91 -6.85
CA GLY A 26 0.92 -16.85 -7.05
C GLY A 26 -0.35 -16.49 -6.28
N LEU A 27 -0.56 -15.21 -5.93
CA LEU A 27 -1.76 -14.74 -5.22
C LEU A 27 -2.98 -14.67 -6.15
N VAL A 28 -2.76 -14.55 -7.45
CA VAL A 28 -3.80 -14.46 -8.49
C VAL A 28 -3.38 -15.22 -9.74
N SER A 29 -4.32 -15.40 -10.68
CA SER A 29 -4.05 -16.00 -11.98
C SER A 29 -3.07 -15.16 -12.82
N GLU A 30 -2.28 -15.83 -13.66
CA GLU A 30 -1.37 -15.15 -14.61
C GLU A 30 -2.14 -14.31 -15.65
N HIS A 31 -3.39 -14.64 -15.92
CA HIS A 31 -4.25 -13.99 -16.89
C HIS A 31 -5.33 -13.19 -16.16
N LEU A 32 -5.09 -11.88 -16.02
CA LEU A 32 -6.05 -10.90 -15.50
C LEU A 32 -6.61 -10.16 -16.72
N VAL A 33 -7.90 -10.35 -17.00
CA VAL A 33 -8.55 -9.86 -18.22
C VAL A 33 -9.37 -8.60 -17.92
N THR A 34 -10.00 -8.55 -16.75
CA THR A 34 -10.90 -7.47 -16.36
C THR A 34 -10.25 -6.45 -15.44
N SER A 35 -10.84 -5.24 -15.40
CA SER A 35 -10.43 -4.21 -14.44
C SER A 35 -10.60 -4.68 -12.99
N ASP A 36 -11.64 -5.45 -12.70
CA ASP A 36 -11.94 -5.92 -11.35
C ASP A 36 -10.92 -6.96 -10.87
N GLU A 37 -10.51 -7.88 -11.75
CA GLU A 37 -9.41 -8.83 -11.47
C GLU A 37 -8.09 -8.11 -11.19
N ARG A 38 -7.79 -7.04 -11.94
CA ARG A 38 -6.59 -6.21 -11.68
C ARG A 38 -6.69 -5.50 -10.33
N VAL A 39 -7.88 -5.01 -9.96
CA VAL A 39 -8.12 -4.38 -8.65
C VAL A 39 -7.98 -5.40 -7.52
N ALA A 40 -8.53 -6.60 -7.67
CA ALA A 40 -8.36 -7.69 -6.72
C ALA A 40 -6.88 -8.04 -6.56
N ALA A 41 -6.15 -8.24 -7.66
CA ALA A 41 -4.71 -8.51 -7.63
C ALA A 41 -3.91 -7.44 -6.88
N MET A 42 -4.21 -6.16 -7.10
CA MET A 42 -3.57 -5.07 -6.36
C MET A 42 -3.88 -5.14 -4.85
N LYS A 43 -5.12 -5.46 -4.46
CA LYS A 43 -5.50 -5.59 -3.04
C LYS A 43 -4.81 -6.77 -2.37
N GLU A 44 -4.82 -7.94 -3.01
CA GLU A 44 -4.14 -9.14 -2.51
C GLU A 44 -2.64 -8.90 -2.33
N ALA A 45 -1.99 -8.28 -3.32
CA ALA A 45 -0.58 -7.90 -3.19
C ALA A 45 -0.34 -6.97 -1.99
N LEU A 46 -1.19 -5.96 -1.79
CA LEU A 46 -1.03 -5.02 -0.68
C LEU A 46 -1.26 -5.67 0.68
N ILE A 47 -2.19 -6.62 0.80
CA ILE A 47 -2.42 -7.40 2.02
C ILE A 47 -1.19 -8.26 2.32
N ASP A 48 -0.71 -9.03 1.34
CA ASP A 48 0.48 -9.87 1.49
C ASP A 48 1.72 -9.04 1.89
N ILE A 49 1.91 -7.86 1.29
CA ILE A 49 3.00 -6.93 1.66
C ILE A 49 2.87 -6.45 3.12
N ILE A 50 1.66 -6.14 3.58
CA ILE A 50 1.40 -5.72 4.96
C ILE A 50 1.77 -6.85 5.92
N GLU A 51 1.41 -8.09 5.60
CA GLU A 51 1.69 -9.27 6.42
C GLU A 51 3.18 -9.61 6.44
N GLU A 52 3.83 -9.71 5.28
CA GLU A 52 5.27 -9.98 5.12
C GLU A 52 6.14 -8.91 5.82
N ALA A 53 5.71 -7.65 5.75
CA ALA A 53 6.38 -6.56 6.46
C ALA A 53 6.11 -6.54 7.97
N GLY A 54 5.18 -7.37 8.47
CA GLY A 54 4.77 -7.39 9.87
C GLY A 54 4.02 -6.11 10.29
N LEU A 55 3.29 -5.50 9.38
CA LEU A 55 2.57 -4.24 9.57
C LEU A 55 1.08 -4.42 9.90
N GLY A 56 0.56 -5.65 9.95
CA GLY A 56 -0.89 -5.92 10.07
C GLY A 56 -1.60 -5.26 11.27
N SER A 57 -0.87 -4.97 12.35
CA SER A 57 -1.43 -4.29 13.54
C SER A 57 -1.41 -2.76 13.45
N ILE A 58 -0.67 -2.19 12.50
CA ILE A 58 -0.43 -0.75 12.40
C ILE A 58 -0.70 -0.15 11.02
N ALA A 59 -0.85 -0.97 9.99
CA ALA A 59 -1.14 -0.52 8.63
C ALA A 59 -2.58 -0.82 8.25
N GLN A 60 -3.14 0.06 7.44
CA GLN A 60 -4.46 -0.06 6.84
C GLN A 60 -4.32 0.13 5.34
N LEU A 61 -5.07 -0.67 4.59
CA LEU A 61 -5.29 -0.40 3.18
C LEU A 61 -6.30 0.75 3.05
N LYS A 62 -5.91 1.85 2.42
CA LYS A 62 -6.82 2.95 2.11
C LYS A 62 -6.80 3.31 0.63
N LEU A 63 -7.95 3.69 0.11
CA LEU A 63 -8.04 4.37 -1.18
C LEU A 63 -7.75 5.86 -0.96
N VAL A 64 -6.67 6.36 -1.55
CA VAL A 64 -6.22 7.76 -1.43
C VAL A 64 -6.23 8.41 -2.81
N ARG A 65 -6.33 9.74 -2.86
CA ARG A 65 -6.19 10.50 -4.11
C ARG A 65 -4.80 11.11 -4.21
N ILE A 66 -4.09 10.82 -5.29
CA ILE A 66 -2.82 11.45 -5.65
C ILE A 66 -2.97 12.02 -7.06
N LYS A 67 -2.81 13.35 -7.22
CA LYS A 67 -3.01 14.05 -8.50
C LYS A 67 -4.36 13.69 -9.16
N ASP A 68 -5.44 13.74 -8.36
CA ASP A 68 -6.82 13.41 -8.74
C ASP A 68 -7.10 11.96 -9.18
N MET A 69 -6.12 11.07 -9.07
CA MET A 69 -6.30 9.64 -9.34
C MET A 69 -6.50 8.85 -8.04
N PRO A 70 -7.51 7.96 -7.97
CA PRO A 70 -7.66 7.04 -6.85
C PRO A 70 -6.59 5.94 -6.93
N ILE A 71 -5.85 5.75 -5.84
CA ILE A 71 -4.76 4.79 -5.70
C ILE A 71 -4.91 4.06 -4.36
N TYR A 72 -4.70 2.75 -4.36
CA TYR A 72 -4.63 1.97 -3.12
C TYR A 72 -3.26 2.18 -2.48
N ALA A 73 -3.25 2.54 -1.19
CA ALA A 73 -2.05 2.80 -0.43
C ALA A 73 -2.05 2.03 0.89
N ILE A 74 -0.84 1.65 1.32
CA ILE A 74 -0.57 1.17 2.67
C ILE A 74 -0.40 2.40 3.54
N VAL A 75 -1.32 2.64 4.47
CA VAL A 75 -1.31 3.79 5.38
C VAL A 75 -1.01 3.30 6.78
N LEU A 76 -0.01 3.88 7.45
CA LEU A 76 0.20 3.65 8.87
C LEU A 76 -0.87 4.40 9.66
N ALA A 77 -1.45 3.73 10.66
CA ALA A 77 -2.71 4.07 11.31
C ALA A 77 -2.87 5.58 11.56
N ASN A 78 -3.98 6.09 11.03
CA ASN A 78 -4.37 7.48 11.01
C ASN A 78 -5.11 7.81 12.29
N ASN A 79 -4.41 8.21 13.36
CA ASN A 79 -5.00 8.91 14.51
C ASN A 79 -3.89 9.26 15.50
N TRP A 80 -3.43 10.51 15.53
CA TRP A 80 -2.83 11.27 16.66
C TRP A 80 -1.68 10.65 17.48
N ASN A 81 -1.41 9.37 17.32
CA ASN A 81 -0.35 8.57 17.85
C ASN A 81 0.64 8.47 16.71
N ASN A 82 1.87 8.89 16.96
CA ASN A 82 3.01 8.74 16.07
C ASN A 82 3.34 7.24 15.88
N VAL A 83 2.42 6.45 15.31
CA VAL A 83 2.63 5.04 15.01
C VAL A 83 3.59 5.00 13.83
N ARG A 84 4.85 4.70 14.14
CA ARG A 84 5.92 4.55 13.16
C ARG A 84 6.22 3.07 13.01
N ALA A 85 6.42 2.64 11.78
CA ALA A 85 7.00 1.33 11.52
C ALA A 85 8.39 1.26 12.17
N SER A 86 8.70 0.13 12.82
CA SER A 86 10.03 -0.15 13.35
C SER A 86 11.07 -0.19 12.23
N LYS A 87 12.36 -0.07 12.58
CA LYS A 87 13.45 -0.15 11.60
C LYS A 87 13.41 -1.48 10.83
N GLU A 88 13.10 -2.58 11.51
CA GLU A 88 12.99 -3.92 10.94
C GLU A 88 11.81 -4.02 9.97
N GLN A 89 10.65 -3.47 10.32
CA GLN A 89 9.48 -3.43 9.42
C GLN A 89 9.80 -2.61 8.15
N VAL A 90 10.49 -1.47 8.30
CA VAL A 90 10.94 -0.65 7.16
C VAL A 90 11.97 -1.40 6.31
N LEU A 91 12.89 -2.16 6.92
CA LEU A 91 13.86 -2.99 6.19
C LEU A 91 13.17 -4.11 5.41
N ARG A 92 12.19 -4.79 6.01
CA ARG A 92 11.41 -5.83 5.32
C ARG A 92 10.67 -5.25 4.11
N LEU A 93 10.02 -4.10 4.26
CA LEU A 93 9.39 -3.39 3.13
C LEU A 93 10.41 -3.08 2.02
N LYS A 94 11.60 -2.56 2.36
CA LYS A 94 12.64 -2.29 1.37
C LYS A 94 13.07 -3.54 0.61
N CYS A 95 13.22 -4.65 1.33
CA CYS A 95 13.53 -5.95 0.73
C CYS A 95 12.43 -6.40 -0.24
N LEU A 96 11.16 -6.31 0.16
CA LEU A 96 10.01 -6.69 -0.67
C LEU A 96 9.93 -5.86 -1.95
N PHE A 97 10.12 -4.54 -1.84
CA PHE A 97 10.07 -3.66 -3.00
C PHE A 97 11.33 -3.76 -3.87
N LYS A 98 12.37 -4.49 -3.43
CA LYS A 98 13.70 -4.55 -4.07
C LYS A 98 14.27 -3.16 -4.37
N THR A 99 13.92 -2.13 -3.58
CA THR A 99 14.40 -0.76 -3.81
C THR A 99 15.44 -0.36 -2.78
N LYS A 100 16.45 0.40 -3.22
CA LYS A 100 17.40 1.08 -2.33
C LYS A 100 16.82 2.36 -1.70
N ALA A 101 15.75 2.90 -2.29
CA ALA A 101 15.06 4.07 -1.76
C ALA A 101 14.20 3.68 -0.54
N ASN A 102 13.91 4.62 0.36
CA ASN A 102 12.73 4.43 1.20
C ASN A 102 11.55 4.23 0.24
N PRO A 103 10.67 3.22 0.44
CA PRO A 103 9.34 3.29 -0.16
C PRO A 103 8.86 4.69 0.18
N SER A 104 8.63 5.50 -0.85
CA SER A 104 8.52 6.94 -0.66
C SER A 104 7.24 7.18 0.11
N TRP A 105 7.35 7.25 1.43
CA TRP A 105 6.23 7.47 2.32
C TRP A 105 5.81 8.91 2.08
N HIS A 106 4.63 9.07 1.52
CA HIS A 106 4.09 10.36 1.16
C HIS A 106 3.01 10.75 2.15
N GLU A 107 2.89 12.06 2.39
CA GLU A 107 1.64 12.59 2.90
C GLU A 107 0.58 12.38 1.81
N VAL A 108 -0.38 11.52 2.11
CA VAL A 108 -1.55 11.27 1.29
C VAL A 108 -2.75 11.92 1.97
N TYR A 109 -3.77 12.30 1.20
CA TYR A 109 -5.02 12.80 1.74
C TYR A 109 -6.06 11.68 1.63
N SER A 110 -6.57 11.20 2.76
CA SER A 110 -7.69 10.24 2.73
C SER A 110 -9.01 11.00 2.60
N GLN A 111 -9.87 10.53 1.70
CA GLN A 111 -11.30 10.87 1.64
C GLN A 111 -12.13 10.00 2.62
#